data_AF-A0A3Q3E1Z6-F1
#
_entry.id   AF-A0A3Q3E1Z6-F1
#
_cell.length_a   1.000
_cell.length_b   1.000
_cell.length_c   1.000
_cell.angle_alpha   90.00
_cell.angle_beta   90.00
_cell.angle_gamma   90.00
#
_symmetry.space_group_name_H-M   'P 1'
#
loop_
_entity.id
_entity.type
_entity.pdbx_description
1 polymer ?
#
loop_
_entity_poly.entity_id
_entity_poly.type
_entity_poly.pdbx_seq_one_letter_code
_entity_poly.pdbx_strand_id
1 'polypeptide(L)'
;MVKNQNVGGHLNRSSPCKTKKTGSQSANSKDQTSLDPAGDDVPAVPADLQTIGEGQLGFPDRVYLLASVIFQNNHLEKPAAQRLVNYGKERGLPLPVVKDEEMQRTAYELAFNTLKYQELLEDIMIDSYDQMSLVAVMLYDFQDRKFLPRERCGKEELIREVRDVENYLRRCKTKLAASLARCRIKHDLLTIECILPESVKKKQERSSSLPLYAWVNTWKSSLNEVQSMLKTAGFTQVKSIGQLEGQTFCQDPHCGDVLVFPAQLRAQLYSTELLSNQKLIIQDKICSLGPNAVCSLLQEEGDVLIVGCFSGLTVSHTASLIARKHKDNCNNQPTVYVCVSDHTNAQREDLQQSVTAMGCKSMRRMNECCICLLKDKGGRD
;
A
#
# COMPACT_ATOMS: atom_id res chain seq x y z
N MET A 1 -17.99 -4.32 -63.65
CA MET A 1 -18.21 -3.17 -64.56
C MET A 1 -18.34 -1.93 -63.68
N VAL A 2 -17.30 -1.10 -63.58
CA VAL A 2 -17.13 0.23 -64.24
C VAL A 2 -18.08 1.27 -63.62
N LYS A 3 -17.69 2.45 -63.13
CA LYS A 3 -16.41 3.17 -62.89
C LYS A 3 -16.72 4.32 -61.93
N ASN A 4 -15.70 4.74 -61.18
CA ASN A 4 -15.63 5.98 -60.39
C ASN A 4 -16.11 7.23 -61.13
N GLN A 5 -16.59 8.23 -60.38
CA GLN A 5 -16.06 9.59 -60.51
C GLN A 5 -16.30 10.41 -59.24
N ASN A 6 -15.22 11.04 -58.80
CA ASN A 6 -15.11 11.98 -57.69
C ASN A 6 -14.92 13.36 -58.34
N VAL A 7 -15.66 14.39 -57.92
CA VAL A 7 -15.36 15.79 -58.27
C VAL A 7 -15.51 16.64 -57.01
N GLY A 8 -14.42 17.35 -56.69
CA GLY A 8 -14.27 18.16 -55.49
C GLY A 8 -15.05 19.48 -55.51
N GLY A 9 -15.26 20.01 -54.32
CA GLY A 9 -15.83 21.32 -54.05
C GLY A 9 -14.99 22.11 -53.05
N HIS A 10 -14.37 23.17 -53.56
CA HIS A 10 -14.02 24.45 -52.94
C HIS A 10 -14.38 24.66 -51.45
N LEU A 11 -13.40 25.07 -50.64
CA LEU A 11 -13.63 25.94 -49.48
C LEU A 11 -12.64 27.10 -49.48
N ASN A 12 -13.21 28.30 -49.46
CA ASN A 12 -12.55 29.59 -49.42
C ASN A 12 -12.22 29.98 -47.97
N ARG A 13 -10.98 30.48 -47.79
CA ARG A 13 -10.65 31.80 -47.21
C ARG A 13 -10.99 32.09 -45.73
N SER A 14 -9.94 32.16 -44.90
CA SER A 14 -9.60 33.39 -44.15
C SER A 14 -8.20 33.28 -43.51
N SER A 15 -7.37 34.30 -43.73
CA SER A 15 -6.06 34.53 -43.10
C SER A 15 -6.11 35.87 -42.32
N PRO A 16 -5.01 36.40 -41.74
CA PRO A 16 -4.69 36.32 -40.32
C PRO A 16 -4.65 37.71 -39.64
N CYS A 17 -4.57 37.78 -38.31
CA CYS A 17 -4.24 39.04 -37.63
C CYS A 17 -3.06 38.86 -36.66
N LYS A 18 -1.96 39.58 -36.97
CA LYS A 18 -0.75 39.76 -36.17
C LYS A 18 -0.85 41.10 -35.43
N THR A 19 -0.43 41.15 -34.17
CA THR A 19 -0.01 42.38 -33.45
C THR A 19 1.10 41.98 -32.47
N LYS A 20 2.38 42.14 -32.83
CA LYS A 20 3.29 43.29 -32.60
C LYS A 20 3.58 43.62 -31.13
N LYS A 21 4.87 43.37 -30.79
CA LYS A 21 5.68 43.90 -29.68
C LYS A 21 5.69 45.43 -29.65
N THR A 22 5.78 45.98 -28.44
CA THR A 22 6.48 47.24 -28.13
C THR A 22 7.08 47.11 -26.73
N GLY A 23 8.37 47.46 -26.61
CA GLY A 23 9.08 47.52 -25.34
C GLY A 23 9.20 48.95 -24.82
N SER A 24 9.69 49.08 -23.59
CA SER A 24 10.23 50.31 -23.03
C SER A 24 11.18 50.00 -21.87
N GLN A 25 12.27 50.75 -21.83
CA GLN A 25 13.47 50.57 -20.99
C GLN A 25 13.39 51.34 -19.67
N SER A 26 14.24 50.90 -18.73
CA SER A 26 15.05 51.64 -17.74
C SER A 26 14.39 52.48 -16.64
N ALA A 27 14.74 52.16 -15.37
CA ALA A 27 15.46 53.08 -14.49
C ALA A 27 16.05 52.34 -13.26
N ASN A 28 17.34 52.57 -13.01
CA ASN A 28 18.07 52.27 -11.78
C ASN A 28 17.63 53.23 -10.66
N SER A 29 17.56 52.75 -9.42
CA SER A 29 17.98 53.53 -8.26
C SER A 29 18.45 52.59 -7.15
N LYS A 30 19.71 52.77 -6.74
CA LYS A 30 20.21 52.33 -5.43
C LYS A 30 19.67 53.30 -4.40
N ASP A 31 19.22 52.80 -3.26
CA ASP A 31 19.47 53.50 -2.00
C ASP A 31 19.56 52.52 -0.84
N GLN A 32 20.60 52.70 -0.04
CA GLN A 32 20.95 51.96 1.15
C GLN A 32 20.39 52.73 2.35
N THR A 33 19.61 52.10 3.22
CA THR A 33 19.62 52.47 4.65
C THR A 33 19.26 51.26 5.51
N SER A 34 20.20 50.91 6.38
CA SER A 34 20.11 49.89 7.42
C SER A 34 19.22 50.34 8.57
N LEU A 35 18.30 49.49 9.02
CA LEU A 35 17.73 49.50 10.38
C LEU A 35 17.28 48.07 10.74
N ASP A 36 18.07 47.38 11.56
CA ASP A 36 17.58 46.38 12.52
C ASP A 36 17.21 47.15 13.81
N PRO A 37 16.18 46.76 14.59
CA PRO A 37 16.25 45.50 15.34
C PRO A 37 14.90 44.80 15.69
N ALA A 38 15.09 43.58 16.19
CA ALA A 38 14.27 42.85 17.18
C ALA A 38 13.06 42.03 16.68
N GLY A 39 13.28 40.71 16.71
CA GLY A 39 12.46 39.81 17.51
C GLY A 39 11.24 39.21 16.81
N ASP A 40 11.46 38.23 15.93
CA ASP A 40 10.45 37.22 15.61
C ASP A 40 11.06 35.83 15.85
N ASP A 41 10.68 35.25 17.00
CA ASP A 41 10.78 33.82 17.25
C ASP A 41 9.89 33.09 16.25
N VAL A 42 10.49 32.63 15.15
CA VAL A 42 9.85 31.67 14.25
C VAL A 42 9.74 30.35 15.03
N PRO A 43 8.53 29.80 15.25
CA PRO A 43 8.40 28.51 15.89
C PRO A 43 9.11 27.47 15.01
N ALA A 44 10.09 26.78 15.59
CA ALA A 44 10.73 25.64 14.97
C ALA A 44 9.64 24.64 14.54
N VAL A 45 9.52 24.46 13.23
CA VAL A 45 8.64 23.45 12.63
C VAL A 45 9.05 22.09 13.19
N PRO A 46 8.12 21.31 13.78
CA PRO A 46 8.44 19.98 14.27
C PRO A 46 8.94 19.11 13.12
N ALA A 47 10.11 18.50 13.29
CA ALA A 47 10.67 17.52 12.39
C ALA A 47 9.84 16.24 12.44
N ASP A 48 8.76 16.17 11.67
CA ASP A 48 7.97 14.93 11.52
C ASP A 48 7.23 14.94 10.19
N LEU A 49 7.99 14.81 9.10
CA LEU A 49 7.55 14.33 7.78
C LEU A 49 8.81 13.91 6.99
N GLN A 50 9.50 12.85 7.44
CA GLN A 50 10.43 12.14 6.55
C GLN A 50 9.64 11.19 5.65
N THR A 51 8.99 11.77 4.65
CA THR A 51 8.72 11.09 3.38
C THR A 51 8.51 12.17 2.33
N ILE A 52 9.29 12.09 1.25
CA ILE A 52 9.37 13.03 0.12
C ILE A 52 10.33 14.20 0.37
N GLY A 53 11.64 13.95 0.25
CA GLY A 53 12.61 15.05 0.12
C GLY A 53 14.07 14.77 0.48
N GLU A 54 14.36 13.73 1.25
CA GLU A 54 15.74 13.25 1.46
C GLU A 54 16.01 12.11 0.48
N GLY A 55 17.09 12.21 -0.30
CA GLY A 55 17.38 11.26 -1.38
C GLY A 55 17.38 9.84 -0.87
N GLN A 56 16.48 8.99 -1.38
CA GLN A 56 16.48 7.57 -1.05
C GLN A 56 17.89 6.99 -1.32
N LEU A 57 18.40 6.23 -0.36
CA LEU A 57 19.71 5.56 -0.45
C LEU A 57 19.70 4.38 -1.45
N GLY A 58 18.53 4.07 -2.03
CA GLY A 58 18.27 2.87 -2.84
C GLY A 58 18.00 1.65 -1.96
N PHE A 59 17.61 0.54 -2.58
CA PHE A 59 17.22 -0.67 -1.87
C PHE A 59 18.28 -1.79 -1.93
N PRO A 60 18.29 -2.73 -0.96
CA PRO A 60 19.09 -3.96 -1.04
C PRO A 60 18.73 -4.83 -2.24
N ASP A 61 19.68 -5.65 -2.72
CA ASP A 61 19.49 -6.50 -3.90
C ASP A 61 18.29 -7.42 -3.81
N ARG A 62 18.07 -7.99 -2.62
CA ARG A 62 16.95 -8.89 -2.35
C ARG A 62 15.59 -8.22 -2.52
N VAL A 63 15.49 -6.93 -2.16
CA VAL A 63 14.27 -6.14 -2.34
C VAL A 63 13.97 -5.96 -3.83
N TYR A 64 14.97 -5.64 -4.65
CA TYR A 64 14.77 -5.51 -6.10
C TYR A 64 14.32 -6.82 -6.75
N LEU A 65 14.93 -7.95 -6.37
CA LEU A 65 14.50 -9.24 -6.91
C LEU A 65 13.07 -9.57 -6.51
N LEU A 66 12.73 -9.44 -5.22
CA LEU A 66 11.38 -9.73 -4.75
C LEU A 66 10.35 -8.81 -5.44
N ALA A 67 10.65 -7.51 -5.52
CA ALA A 67 9.79 -6.54 -6.20
C ALA A 67 9.65 -6.84 -7.70
N SER A 68 10.71 -7.32 -8.36
CA SER A 68 10.65 -7.71 -9.78
C SER A 68 9.74 -8.91 -10.03
N VAL A 69 9.71 -9.89 -9.13
CA VAL A 69 8.78 -11.04 -9.22
C VAL A 69 7.35 -10.60 -8.95
N ILE A 70 7.12 -9.74 -7.96
CA ILE A 70 5.79 -9.17 -7.68
C ILE A 70 5.29 -8.37 -8.89
N PHE A 71 6.13 -7.49 -9.45
CA PHE A 71 5.82 -6.73 -10.66
C PHE A 71 5.52 -7.68 -11.84
N GLN A 72 6.38 -8.67 -12.09
CA GLN A 72 6.20 -9.64 -13.18
C GLN A 72 4.83 -10.33 -13.11
N ASN A 73 4.43 -10.75 -11.91
CA ASN A 73 3.16 -11.44 -11.70
C ASN A 73 1.93 -10.54 -11.86
N ASN A 74 2.07 -9.22 -11.74
CA ASN A 74 0.95 -8.28 -11.66
C ASN A 74 0.92 -7.21 -12.77
N HIS A 75 1.93 -7.13 -13.64
CA HIS A 75 1.97 -6.13 -14.70
C HIS A 75 0.84 -6.32 -15.72
N LEU A 76 0.40 -5.20 -16.28
CA LEU A 76 -0.63 -5.19 -17.30
C LEU A 76 -0.02 -5.63 -18.63
N GLU A 77 -0.47 -6.77 -19.16
CA GLU A 77 -0.05 -7.21 -20.49
C GLU A 77 -0.82 -6.44 -21.57
N LYS A 78 -0.10 -5.62 -22.33
CA LYS A 78 -0.67 -4.89 -23.47
C LYS A 78 -0.79 -5.79 -24.71
N PRO A 79 -1.80 -5.57 -25.58
CA PRO A 79 -1.87 -6.19 -26.90
C PRO A 79 -0.59 -5.94 -27.70
N ALA A 80 -0.21 -6.87 -28.58
CA ALA A 80 1.05 -6.79 -29.32
C ALA A 80 1.24 -5.46 -30.10
N ALA A 81 0.16 -4.87 -30.62
CA ALA A 81 0.20 -3.60 -31.35
C ALA A 81 0.53 -2.37 -30.47
N GLN A 82 0.39 -2.48 -29.15
CA GLN A 82 0.60 -1.39 -28.18
C GLN A 82 1.75 -1.71 -27.20
N ARG A 83 2.45 -2.81 -27.43
CA ARG A 83 3.51 -3.30 -26.55
C ARG A 83 4.82 -2.61 -26.92
N LEU A 84 5.29 -1.76 -26.01
CA LEU A 84 6.62 -1.17 -26.10
C LEU A 84 7.66 -2.13 -25.51
N VAL A 85 7.41 -2.64 -24.31
CA VAL A 85 8.31 -3.55 -23.60
C VAL A 85 7.73 -4.96 -23.52
N ASN A 86 8.59 -5.98 -23.69
CA ASN A 86 8.23 -7.37 -23.48
C ASN A 86 8.80 -7.90 -22.15
N TYR A 87 7.93 -8.07 -21.16
CA TYR A 87 8.27 -8.64 -19.85
C TYR A 87 8.28 -10.18 -19.83
N GLY A 88 8.05 -10.83 -20.96
CA GLY A 88 7.90 -12.28 -21.02
C GLY A 88 6.52 -12.76 -20.55
N LYS A 89 6.24 -14.03 -20.82
CA LYS A 89 4.93 -14.66 -20.58
C LYS A 89 4.82 -15.36 -19.23
N GLU A 90 5.92 -15.44 -18.48
CA GLU A 90 5.93 -16.10 -17.17
C GLU A 90 5.03 -15.34 -16.20
N ARG A 91 4.16 -16.09 -15.52
CA ARG A 91 3.20 -15.62 -14.51
C ARG A 91 3.13 -16.66 -13.40
N GLY A 92 2.77 -16.23 -12.20
CA GLY A 92 2.69 -17.12 -11.05
C GLY A 92 4.06 -17.61 -10.57
N LEU A 93 5.10 -16.81 -10.80
CA LEU A 93 6.43 -17.11 -10.29
C LEU A 93 6.39 -17.15 -8.76
N PRO A 94 6.98 -18.18 -8.12
CA PRO A 94 7.00 -18.28 -6.67
C PRO A 94 7.78 -17.09 -6.10
N LEU A 95 7.20 -16.42 -5.10
CA LEU A 95 7.90 -15.36 -4.39
C LEU A 95 9.09 -15.98 -3.64
N PRO A 96 10.30 -15.40 -3.75
CA PRO A 96 11.42 -15.80 -2.91
C PRO A 96 11.01 -15.75 -1.43
N VAL A 97 11.30 -16.81 -0.69
CA VAL A 97 11.01 -16.84 0.75
C VAL A 97 11.85 -15.75 1.44
N VAL A 98 11.18 -14.81 2.08
CA VAL A 98 11.79 -13.75 2.89
C VAL A 98 11.15 -13.81 4.27
N LYS A 99 11.98 -13.98 5.31
CA LYS A 99 11.51 -14.02 6.71
C LYS A 99 11.30 -12.64 7.31
N ASP A 100 11.91 -11.63 6.71
CA ASP A 100 11.84 -10.25 7.15
C ASP A 100 10.59 -9.56 6.57
N GLU A 101 9.62 -9.29 7.44
CA GLU A 101 8.37 -8.61 7.08
C GLU A 101 8.59 -7.19 6.56
N GLU A 102 9.63 -6.49 7.04
CA GLU A 102 9.94 -5.13 6.60
C GLU A 102 10.47 -5.14 5.17
N MET A 103 11.42 -6.04 4.89
CA MET A 103 11.93 -6.27 3.52
C MET A 103 10.80 -6.64 2.56
N GLN A 104 9.89 -7.52 2.98
CA GLN A 104 8.74 -7.91 2.18
C GLN A 104 7.81 -6.72 1.90
N ARG A 105 7.50 -5.91 2.91
CA ARG A 105 6.68 -4.70 2.75
C ARG A 105 7.31 -3.71 1.79
N THR A 106 8.61 -3.45 1.94
CA THR A 106 9.37 -2.55 1.06
C THR A 106 9.39 -3.06 -0.38
N ALA A 107 9.53 -4.36 -0.59
CA ALA A 107 9.46 -4.94 -1.94
C ALA A 107 8.07 -4.82 -2.57
N TYR A 108 6.99 -5.02 -1.79
CA TYR A 108 5.62 -4.77 -2.27
C TYR A 108 5.42 -3.30 -2.63
N GLU A 109 5.84 -2.38 -1.75
CA GLU A 109 5.72 -0.95 -2.00
C GLU A 109 6.44 -0.54 -3.29
N LEU A 110 7.70 -0.99 -3.45
CA LEU A 110 8.48 -0.72 -4.65
C LEU A 110 7.81 -1.31 -5.91
N ALA A 111 7.32 -2.55 -5.86
CA ALA A 111 6.64 -3.17 -6.98
C ALA A 111 5.33 -2.46 -7.35
N PHE A 112 4.49 -2.12 -6.37
CA PHE A 112 3.23 -1.42 -6.61
C PHE A 112 3.44 0.01 -7.09
N ASN A 113 4.43 0.71 -6.56
CA ASN A 113 4.81 2.01 -7.09
C ASN A 113 5.29 1.89 -8.54
N THR A 114 6.11 0.88 -8.87
CA THR A 114 6.52 0.61 -10.26
C THR A 114 5.31 0.32 -11.17
N LEU A 115 4.33 -0.47 -10.71
CA LEU A 115 3.09 -0.77 -11.45
C LEU A 115 2.27 0.49 -11.75
N LYS A 116 2.18 1.44 -10.80
CA LYS A 116 1.47 2.72 -11.02
C LYS A 116 2.03 3.47 -12.23
N TYR A 117 3.35 3.40 -12.42
CA TYR A 117 4.07 4.11 -13.48
C TYR A 117 4.49 3.21 -14.64
N GLN A 118 3.90 2.02 -14.78
CA GLN A 118 4.29 1.06 -15.83
C GLN A 118 4.30 1.72 -17.22
N GLU A 119 3.25 2.46 -17.58
CA GLU A 119 3.16 3.12 -18.89
C GLU A 119 4.28 4.13 -19.13
N LEU A 120 4.60 4.96 -18.13
CA LEU A 120 5.70 5.91 -18.20
C LEU A 120 7.06 5.20 -18.33
N LEU A 121 7.26 4.13 -17.55
CA LEU A 121 8.53 3.40 -17.55
C LEU A 121 8.75 2.70 -18.89
N GLU A 122 7.71 2.11 -19.48
CA GLU A 122 7.76 1.52 -20.81
C GLU A 122 8.16 2.54 -21.91
N ASP A 123 7.69 3.78 -21.81
CA ASP A 123 8.06 4.89 -22.72
C ASP A 123 9.53 5.33 -22.58
N ILE A 124 10.15 5.06 -21.43
CA ILE A 124 11.53 5.45 -21.10
C ILE A 124 12.53 4.33 -21.38
N MET A 125 12.09 3.08 -21.17
CA MET A 125 12.91 1.88 -21.33
C MET A 125 13.40 1.74 -22.79
N ILE A 126 14.57 1.11 -22.93
CA ILE A 126 15.19 0.83 -24.21
C ILE A 126 15.15 -0.69 -24.38
N ASP A 127 14.59 -1.18 -25.49
CA ASP A 127 14.13 -2.56 -25.78
C ASP A 127 15.18 -3.69 -25.75
N SER A 128 16.29 -3.55 -25.04
CA SER A 128 17.47 -4.40 -25.23
C SER A 128 17.94 -5.18 -24.00
N TYR A 129 17.07 -5.55 -23.06
CA TYR A 129 17.49 -6.32 -21.87
C TYR A 129 16.54 -7.47 -21.50
N ASP A 130 17.08 -8.66 -21.25
CA ASP A 130 16.31 -9.91 -21.05
C ASP A 130 15.55 -9.99 -19.71
N GLN A 131 15.74 -9.03 -18.80
CA GLN A 131 15.09 -8.98 -17.47
C GLN A 131 14.28 -7.69 -17.27
N MET A 132 13.32 -7.44 -18.15
CA MET A 132 12.59 -6.17 -18.18
C MET A 132 11.86 -5.84 -16.88
N SER A 133 11.40 -6.83 -16.12
CA SER A 133 10.73 -6.58 -14.83
C SER A 133 11.68 -6.07 -13.76
N LEU A 134 12.90 -6.62 -13.71
CA LEU A 134 13.94 -6.11 -12.82
C LEU A 134 14.41 -4.72 -13.26
N VAL A 135 14.57 -4.50 -14.57
CA VAL A 135 14.89 -3.20 -15.15
C VAL A 135 13.83 -2.15 -14.80
N ALA A 136 12.53 -2.47 -14.92
CA ALA A 136 11.45 -1.54 -14.62
C ALA A 136 11.46 -1.10 -13.15
N VAL A 137 11.55 -2.06 -12.24
CA VAL A 137 11.59 -1.81 -10.80
C VAL A 137 12.82 -0.98 -10.40
N MET A 138 13.99 -1.34 -10.93
CA MET A 138 15.22 -0.58 -10.64
C MET A 138 15.23 0.79 -11.32
N LEU A 139 14.60 0.94 -12.49
CA LEU A 139 14.49 2.23 -13.18
C LEU A 139 13.57 3.18 -12.42
N TYR A 140 12.47 2.68 -11.86
CA TYR A 140 11.57 3.47 -11.01
C TYR A 140 12.31 4.08 -9.81
N ASP A 141 13.08 3.27 -9.09
CA ASP A 141 13.94 3.74 -7.99
C ASP A 141 15.04 4.70 -8.52
N PHE A 142 15.72 4.33 -9.61
CA PHE A 142 16.83 5.11 -10.13
C PHE A 142 16.42 6.52 -10.58
N GLN A 143 15.24 6.67 -11.19
CA GLN A 143 14.73 7.99 -11.56
C GLN A 143 14.29 8.80 -10.33
N ASP A 144 13.76 8.14 -9.29
CA ASP A 144 13.30 8.83 -8.07
C ASP A 144 14.49 9.50 -7.37
N ARG A 145 15.60 8.75 -7.30
CA ARG A 145 16.93 9.19 -6.86
C ARG A 145 17.67 10.07 -7.85
N LYS A 146 16.97 10.69 -8.81
CA LYS A 146 17.50 11.62 -9.82
C LYS A 146 18.67 11.06 -10.62
N PHE A 147 18.61 9.76 -10.93
CA PHE A 147 19.66 9.01 -11.63
C PHE A 147 21.03 9.04 -10.94
N LEU A 148 21.06 9.16 -9.61
CA LEU A 148 22.29 9.01 -8.82
C LEU A 148 22.55 7.52 -8.54
N PRO A 149 23.81 7.09 -8.32
CA PRO A 149 24.09 5.74 -7.82
C PRO A 149 23.41 5.51 -6.47
N ARG A 150 23.05 4.25 -6.15
CA ARG A 150 22.58 3.91 -4.80
C ARG A 150 23.75 3.83 -3.83
N GLU A 151 23.49 4.15 -2.57
CA GLU A 151 24.41 3.85 -1.48
C GLU A 151 24.14 2.42 -1.01
N ARG A 152 25.19 1.67 -0.70
CA ARG A 152 25.05 0.28 -0.26
C ARG A 152 25.63 0.13 1.13
N CYS A 153 24.94 -0.61 1.97
CA CYS A 153 25.53 -1.06 3.21
C CYS A 153 26.51 -2.20 2.91
N GLY A 154 27.74 -2.12 3.42
CA GLY A 154 28.81 -3.09 3.13
C GLY A 154 28.54 -4.54 3.56
N LYS A 155 27.40 -4.82 4.20
CA LYS A 155 26.96 -6.16 4.65
C LYS A 155 25.95 -6.82 3.70
N GLU A 156 25.58 -6.18 2.59
CA GLU A 156 24.55 -6.69 1.68
C GLU A 156 25.03 -7.86 0.81
N GLU A 157 24.17 -8.88 0.65
CA GLU A 157 24.35 -9.93 -0.34
C GLU A 157 24.42 -9.32 -1.75
N LEU A 158 25.45 -9.69 -2.51
CA LEU A 158 25.64 -9.21 -3.88
C LEU A 158 25.00 -10.20 -4.84
N ILE A 159 23.93 -9.77 -5.51
CA ILE A 159 23.22 -10.61 -6.47
C ILE A 159 23.55 -10.16 -7.88
N ARG A 160 24.12 -11.07 -8.67
CA ARG A 160 24.72 -10.77 -9.98
C ARG A 160 23.75 -10.08 -10.94
N GLU A 161 22.52 -10.58 -11.03
CA GLU A 161 21.47 -10.07 -11.92
C GLU A 161 21.17 -8.60 -11.63
N VAL A 162 21.05 -8.25 -10.34
CA VAL A 162 20.82 -6.87 -9.89
C VAL A 162 22.01 -5.98 -10.26
N ARG A 163 23.25 -6.49 -10.17
CA ARG A 163 24.46 -5.76 -10.56
C ARG A 163 24.52 -5.51 -12.05
N ASP A 164 24.17 -6.51 -12.85
CA ASP A 164 24.20 -6.41 -14.30
C ASP A 164 23.17 -5.37 -14.78
N VAL A 165 21.95 -5.39 -14.23
CA VAL A 165 20.92 -4.36 -14.49
C VAL A 165 21.36 -2.98 -14.00
N GLU A 166 21.93 -2.86 -12.80
CA GLU A 166 22.42 -1.58 -12.28
C GLU A 166 23.51 -0.98 -13.17
N ASN A 167 24.47 -1.80 -13.59
CA ASN A 167 25.55 -1.38 -14.48
C ASN A 167 24.99 -0.96 -15.85
N TYR A 168 24.01 -1.69 -16.37
CA TYR A 168 23.30 -1.34 -17.59
C TYR A 168 22.58 0.01 -17.47
N LEU A 169 21.76 0.21 -16.44
CA LEU A 169 21.07 1.48 -16.19
C LEU A 169 22.05 2.65 -16.03
N ARG A 170 23.16 2.45 -15.33
CA ARG A 170 24.21 3.46 -15.16
C ARG A 170 24.85 3.85 -16.49
N ARG A 171 25.14 2.89 -17.38
CA ARG A 171 25.68 3.16 -18.73
C ARG A 171 24.70 3.96 -19.58
N CYS A 172 23.40 3.73 -19.41
CA CYS A 172 22.34 4.39 -20.16
C CYS A 172 21.80 5.67 -19.49
N LYS A 173 22.35 6.10 -18.35
CA LYS A 173 21.84 7.23 -17.52
C LYS A 173 21.41 8.46 -18.33
N THR A 174 22.30 8.98 -19.17
CA THR A 174 22.02 10.20 -19.94
C THR A 174 20.86 9.99 -20.92
N LYS A 175 20.78 8.82 -21.55
CA LYS A 175 19.69 8.48 -22.48
C LYS A 175 18.37 8.33 -21.75
N LEU A 176 18.37 7.66 -20.59
CA LEU A 176 17.18 7.46 -19.76
C LEU A 176 16.66 8.80 -19.21
N ALA A 177 17.54 9.64 -18.66
CA ALA A 177 17.16 10.97 -18.18
C ALA A 177 16.60 11.86 -19.30
N ALA A 178 17.22 11.82 -20.48
CA ALA A 178 16.70 12.52 -21.65
C ALA A 178 15.36 11.95 -22.13
N SER A 179 15.15 10.62 -22.07
CA SER A 179 13.87 10.00 -22.44
C SER A 179 12.76 10.38 -21.47
N LEU A 180 13.03 10.36 -20.16
CA LEU A 180 12.09 10.84 -19.15
C LEU A 180 11.73 12.32 -19.36
N ALA A 181 12.73 13.17 -19.65
CA ALA A 181 12.48 14.59 -19.93
C ALA A 181 11.61 14.78 -21.18
N ARG A 182 11.88 14.05 -22.27
CA ARG A 182 11.06 14.08 -23.48
C ARG A 182 9.64 13.59 -23.23
N CYS A 183 9.49 12.49 -22.49
CA CYS A 183 8.18 11.96 -22.13
C CYS A 183 7.39 12.99 -21.31
N ARG A 184 8.01 13.62 -20.29
CA ARG A 184 7.38 14.70 -19.52
C ARG A 184 6.94 15.87 -20.38
N ILE A 185 7.76 16.33 -21.32
CA ILE A 185 7.39 17.42 -22.24
C ILE A 185 6.24 16.99 -23.17
N LYS A 186 6.31 15.78 -23.74
CA LYS A 186 5.29 15.22 -24.63
C LYS A 186 3.91 15.15 -23.96
N HIS A 187 3.88 14.84 -22.67
CA HIS A 187 2.66 14.66 -21.89
C HIS A 187 2.33 15.87 -20.99
N ASP A 188 3.05 16.99 -21.12
CA ASP A 188 2.90 18.21 -20.30
C ASP A 188 2.91 17.96 -18.78
N LEU A 189 3.89 17.18 -18.32
CA LEU A 189 3.99 16.71 -16.93
C LEU A 189 5.02 17.49 -16.11
N LEU A 190 4.55 18.17 -15.07
CA LEU A 190 5.40 18.83 -14.06
C LEU A 190 6.19 17.82 -13.23
N THR A 191 5.57 16.72 -12.82
CA THR A 191 6.20 15.59 -12.12
C THR A 191 5.71 14.28 -12.73
N ILE A 192 6.36 13.16 -12.41
CA ILE A 192 5.86 11.85 -12.88
C ILE A 192 4.48 11.51 -12.30
N GLU A 193 4.17 12.02 -11.10
CA GLU A 193 2.87 11.81 -10.44
C GLU A 193 1.73 12.37 -11.28
N CYS A 194 1.98 13.44 -12.05
CA CYS A 194 0.99 14.04 -12.92
C CYS A 194 0.45 13.07 -13.98
N ILE A 195 1.20 12.01 -14.36
CA ILE A 195 0.73 11.02 -15.34
C ILE A 195 -0.40 10.14 -14.81
N LEU A 196 -0.51 10.01 -13.47
CA LEU A 196 -1.51 9.14 -12.88
C LEU A 196 -2.92 9.71 -13.11
N PRO A 197 -3.91 8.85 -13.39
CA PRO A 197 -5.31 9.27 -13.44
C PRO A 197 -5.74 9.94 -12.14
N GLU A 198 -6.62 10.93 -12.24
CA GLU A 198 -7.13 11.69 -11.08
C GLU A 198 -7.78 10.78 -10.02
N SER A 199 -8.41 9.70 -10.46
CA SER A 199 -8.98 8.68 -9.57
C SER A 199 -7.92 7.95 -8.74
N VAL A 200 -6.70 7.77 -9.26
CA VAL A 200 -5.57 7.15 -8.56
C VAL A 200 -4.96 8.14 -7.59
N LYS A 201 -4.74 9.40 -8.01
CA LYS A 201 -4.23 10.48 -7.13
C LYS A 201 -5.12 10.69 -5.91
N LYS A 202 -6.43 10.85 -6.11
CA LYS A 202 -7.41 10.98 -5.03
C LYS A 202 -7.43 9.78 -4.09
N LYS A 203 -7.22 8.56 -4.61
CA LYS A 203 -7.12 7.36 -3.77
C LYS A 203 -5.84 7.38 -2.92
N GLN A 204 -4.72 7.84 -3.48
CA GLN A 204 -3.46 7.96 -2.75
C GLN A 204 -3.54 9.02 -1.64
N GLU A 205 -4.07 10.20 -1.95
CA GLU A 205 -4.33 11.25 -0.96
C GLU A 205 -5.21 10.72 0.17
N ARG A 206 -6.36 10.10 -0.17
CA ARG A 206 -7.25 9.49 0.82
C ARG A 206 -6.53 8.45 1.66
N SER A 207 -5.79 7.53 1.04
CA SER A 207 -5.04 6.49 1.73
C SER A 207 -4.03 7.04 2.74
N SER A 208 -3.38 8.17 2.42
CA SER A 208 -2.43 8.82 3.34
C SER A 208 -3.10 9.49 4.55
N SER A 209 -4.38 9.84 4.41
CA SER A 209 -5.18 10.50 5.45
C SER A 209 -6.09 9.56 6.25
N LEU A 210 -6.18 8.28 5.85
CA LEU A 210 -7.07 7.34 6.53
C LEU A 210 -6.59 7.08 7.96
N PRO A 211 -7.47 7.19 8.96
CA PRO A 211 -7.09 6.88 10.33
C PRO A 211 -6.75 5.40 10.47
N LEU A 212 -5.87 5.11 11.43
CA LEU A 212 -5.54 3.73 11.79
C LEU A 212 -6.66 3.18 12.64
N TYR A 213 -7.16 2.01 12.26
CA TYR A 213 -8.08 1.22 13.06
C TYR A 213 -7.32 0.06 13.68
N ALA A 214 -7.57 -0.20 14.95
CA ALA A 214 -7.02 -1.36 15.63
C ALA A 214 -8.00 -1.96 16.61
N TRP A 215 -8.22 -3.27 16.52
CA TRP A 215 -9.07 -3.98 17.46
C TRP A 215 -8.25 -4.53 18.63
N VAL A 216 -8.87 -4.56 19.81
CA VAL A 216 -8.27 -5.07 21.05
C VAL A 216 -8.44 -6.58 21.12
N ASN A 217 -7.34 -7.31 21.27
CA ASN A 217 -7.38 -8.75 21.44
C ASN A 217 -7.84 -9.13 22.85
N THR A 218 -9.11 -9.49 22.95
CA THR A 218 -9.78 -9.83 24.22
C THR A 218 -9.26 -11.11 24.87
N TRP A 219 -8.46 -11.93 24.16
CA TRP A 219 -7.77 -13.08 24.74
C TRP A 219 -6.52 -12.71 25.53
N LYS A 220 -5.87 -11.60 25.16
CA LYS A 220 -4.58 -11.17 25.73
C LYS A 220 -4.69 -9.95 26.63
N SER A 221 -5.76 -9.15 26.48
CA SER A 221 -5.95 -7.92 27.23
C SER A 221 -7.43 -7.53 27.26
N SER A 222 -7.76 -6.46 27.98
CA SER A 222 -9.08 -5.85 27.96
C SER A 222 -9.02 -4.45 27.35
N LEU A 223 -10.15 -3.94 26.86
CA LEU A 223 -10.24 -2.57 26.35
C LEU A 223 -9.72 -1.54 27.37
N ASN A 224 -10.12 -1.70 28.64
CA ASN A 224 -9.69 -0.82 29.73
C ASN A 224 -8.18 -0.87 29.97
N GLU A 225 -7.58 -2.06 29.94
CA GLU A 225 -6.14 -2.23 30.11
C GLU A 225 -5.36 -1.59 28.96
N VAL A 226 -5.79 -1.82 27.71
CA VAL A 226 -5.19 -1.17 26.52
C VAL A 226 -5.29 0.34 26.59
N GLN A 227 -6.47 0.88 26.93
CA GLN A 227 -6.66 2.32 27.09
C GLN A 227 -5.79 2.90 28.22
N SER A 228 -5.60 2.16 29.32
CA SER A 228 -4.72 2.57 30.42
C SER A 228 -3.24 2.60 30.00
N MET A 229 -2.78 1.57 29.28
CA MET A 229 -1.42 1.53 28.73
C MET A 229 -1.18 2.68 27.75
N LEU A 230 -2.12 2.98 26.85
CA LEU A 230 -2.05 4.12 25.94
C LEU A 230 -1.92 5.45 26.71
N LYS A 231 -2.75 5.66 27.74
CA LYS A 231 -2.68 6.86 28.59
C LYS A 231 -1.34 6.97 29.32
N THR A 232 -0.80 5.86 29.79
CA THR A 232 0.52 5.80 30.45
C THR A 232 1.65 6.12 29.47
N ALA A 233 1.48 5.76 28.20
CA ALA A 233 2.41 6.10 27.10
C ALA A 233 2.22 7.54 26.55
N GLY A 234 1.40 8.38 27.18
CA GLY A 234 1.19 9.78 26.81
C GLY A 234 0.01 10.06 25.88
N PHE A 235 -0.71 9.01 25.42
CA PHE A 235 -1.83 9.21 24.51
C PHE A 235 -3.07 9.74 25.24
N THR A 236 -3.78 10.67 24.60
CA THR A 236 -5.02 11.24 25.15
C THR A 236 -6.27 10.72 24.44
N GLN A 237 -7.28 10.33 25.21
CA GLN A 237 -8.54 9.85 24.65
C GLN A 237 -9.47 11.02 24.30
N VAL A 238 -9.93 11.09 23.05
CA VAL A 238 -10.90 12.07 22.56
C VAL A 238 -12.27 11.43 22.30
N LYS A 239 -13.30 12.24 22.08
CA LYS A 239 -14.70 11.75 22.00
C LYS A 239 -15.07 11.20 20.62
N SER A 240 -14.40 11.65 19.57
CA SER A 240 -14.78 11.29 18.19
C SER A 240 -13.60 11.34 17.24
N ILE A 241 -13.76 10.68 16.09
CA ILE A 241 -12.77 10.64 15.00
C ILE A 241 -12.41 12.05 14.51
N GLY A 242 -13.36 12.99 14.50
CA GLY A 242 -13.12 14.37 14.07
C GLY A 242 -12.24 15.21 15.02
N GLN A 243 -11.92 14.68 16.20
CA GLN A 243 -11.01 15.30 17.18
C GLN A 243 -9.64 14.61 17.21
N LEU A 244 -9.39 13.66 16.31
CA LEU A 244 -8.12 12.95 16.25
C LEU A 244 -7.04 13.87 15.67
N GLU A 245 -6.12 14.27 16.52
CA GLU A 245 -4.92 15.05 16.19
C GLU A 245 -3.77 14.67 17.12
N GLY A 246 -2.53 14.90 16.68
CA GLY A 246 -1.35 14.62 17.50
C GLY A 246 -1.37 13.21 18.11
N GLN A 247 -1.08 13.10 19.40
CA GLN A 247 -1.04 11.83 20.14
C GLN A 247 -2.38 11.51 20.81
N THR A 248 -3.45 11.41 20.02
CA THR A 248 -4.79 11.10 20.51
C THR A 248 -5.35 9.78 19.96
N PHE A 249 -6.37 9.26 20.63
CA PHE A 249 -7.14 8.11 20.16
C PHE A 249 -8.61 8.21 20.58
N CYS A 250 -9.50 7.52 19.88
CA CYS A 250 -10.89 7.35 20.32
C CYS A 250 -11.36 5.91 20.10
N GLN A 251 -12.51 5.56 20.64
CA GLN A 251 -13.16 4.29 20.35
C GLN A 251 -14.04 4.43 19.10
N ASP A 252 -14.13 3.37 18.29
CA ASP A 252 -15.01 3.37 17.13
C ASP A 252 -16.50 3.31 17.58
N PRO A 253 -17.39 4.10 16.96
CA PRO A 253 -18.80 4.12 17.36
C PRO A 253 -19.58 2.86 16.96
N HIS A 254 -19.09 2.06 16.01
CA HIS A 254 -19.80 0.89 15.49
C HIS A 254 -19.20 -0.43 15.99
N CYS A 255 -17.89 -0.46 16.24
CA CYS A 255 -17.17 -1.65 16.69
C CYS A 255 -16.61 -1.42 18.09
N GLY A 256 -17.28 -1.98 19.10
CA GLY A 256 -17.02 -1.66 20.52
C GLY A 256 -15.63 -2.07 21.03
N ASP A 257 -14.89 -2.90 20.31
CA ASP A 257 -13.54 -3.31 20.65
C ASP A 257 -12.45 -2.67 19.78
N VAL A 258 -12.83 -1.70 18.93
CA VAL A 258 -11.92 -1.02 18.00
C VAL A 258 -11.56 0.36 18.53
N LEU A 259 -10.27 0.68 18.48
CA LEU A 259 -9.69 2.00 18.71
C LEU A 259 -9.25 2.62 17.38
N VAL A 260 -9.34 3.94 17.31
CA VAL A 260 -9.03 4.74 16.12
C VAL A 260 -7.96 5.77 16.46
N PHE A 261 -6.96 5.90 15.60
CA PHE A 261 -5.80 6.77 15.78
C PHE A 261 -5.52 7.57 14.49
N PRO A 262 -4.86 8.75 14.58
CA PRO A 262 -4.27 9.40 13.41
C PRO A 262 -3.30 8.48 12.64
N ALA A 263 -3.25 8.64 11.31
CA ALA A 263 -2.42 7.84 10.40
C ALA A 263 -0.93 7.79 10.80
N GLN A 264 -0.43 8.92 11.31
CA GLN A 264 0.98 9.16 11.62
C GLN A 264 1.44 8.42 12.88
N LEU A 265 0.51 8.00 13.76
CA LEU A 265 0.87 7.36 15.03
C LEU A 265 1.31 5.89 14.87
N ARG A 266 1.32 5.34 13.65
CA ARG A 266 1.68 3.92 13.42
C ARG A 266 3.02 3.57 14.06
N ALA A 267 4.05 4.37 13.84
CA ALA A 267 5.39 4.12 14.37
C ALA A 267 5.43 4.20 15.90
N GLN A 268 4.76 5.20 16.48
CA GLN A 268 4.67 5.37 17.94
C GLN A 268 3.90 4.21 18.60
N LEU A 269 2.88 3.66 17.95
CA LEU A 269 2.17 2.50 18.48
C LEU A 269 3.09 1.28 18.63
N TYR A 270 4.10 1.10 17.77
CA TYR A 270 5.08 0.02 17.92
C TYR A 270 5.96 0.17 19.17
N SER A 271 6.17 1.39 19.69
CA SER A 271 6.96 1.60 20.91
C SER A 271 6.19 1.29 22.20
N THR A 272 4.87 1.11 22.14
CA THR A 272 4.02 0.86 23.32
C THR A 272 3.94 -0.62 23.74
N GLU A 273 4.65 -1.51 23.03
CA GLU A 273 4.56 -2.98 23.16
C GLU A 273 3.18 -3.60 22.89
N LEU A 274 2.13 -2.79 22.67
CA LEU A 274 0.76 -3.27 22.43
C LEU A 274 0.65 -4.11 21.16
N LEU A 275 1.37 -3.71 20.11
CA LEU A 275 1.40 -4.41 18.83
C LEU A 275 2.28 -5.66 18.88
N SER A 276 3.49 -5.57 19.45
CA SER A 276 4.42 -6.70 19.54
C SER A 276 3.87 -7.84 20.41
N ASN A 277 3.18 -7.49 21.50
CA ASN A 277 2.49 -8.47 22.35
C ASN A 277 1.13 -8.90 21.79
N GLN A 278 0.70 -8.35 20.63
CA GLN A 278 -0.59 -8.62 19.97
C GLN A 278 -1.79 -8.41 20.90
N LYS A 279 -1.70 -7.41 21.80
CA LYS A 279 -2.81 -6.91 22.59
C LYS A 279 -3.69 -5.97 21.77
N LEU A 280 -3.08 -5.27 20.80
CA LEU A 280 -3.73 -4.37 19.85
C LEU A 280 -3.31 -4.76 18.42
N ILE A 281 -4.25 -4.79 17.48
CA ILE A 281 -4.02 -5.29 16.12
C ILE A 281 -4.54 -4.27 15.13
N ILE A 282 -3.61 -3.66 14.38
CA ILE A 282 -3.96 -2.72 13.32
C ILE A 282 -4.53 -3.50 12.14
N GLN A 283 -5.78 -3.21 11.77
CA GLN A 283 -6.47 -3.81 10.63
C GLN A 283 -7.47 -2.79 10.07
N ASP A 284 -7.76 -2.85 8.77
CA ASP A 284 -8.79 -1.99 8.18
C ASP A 284 -10.15 -2.18 8.89
N LYS A 285 -10.87 -1.08 9.10
CA LYS A 285 -12.18 -1.08 9.77
C LYS A 285 -13.14 -2.10 9.17
N ILE A 286 -13.11 -2.29 7.84
CA ILE A 286 -14.02 -3.21 7.16
C ILE A 286 -13.86 -4.65 7.65
N CYS A 287 -12.64 -5.04 8.04
CA CYS A 287 -12.34 -6.37 8.56
C CYS A 287 -12.93 -6.59 9.97
N SER A 288 -13.21 -5.53 10.72
CA SER A 288 -13.79 -5.58 12.06
C SER A 288 -15.32 -5.54 12.07
N LEU A 289 -15.94 -5.10 10.96
CA LEU A 289 -17.39 -4.99 10.84
C LEU A 289 -18.09 -6.36 10.88
N GLY A 290 -17.59 -7.32 10.09
CA GLY A 290 -18.12 -8.69 10.06
C GLY A 290 -18.09 -9.38 11.42
N PRO A 291 -16.92 -9.46 12.10
CA PRO A 291 -16.80 -10.00 13.44
C PRO A 291 -17.75 -9.38 14.47
N ASN A 292 -17.88 -8.05 14.48
CA ASN A 292 -18.78 -7.33 15.40
C ASN A 292 -20.26 -7.59 15.10
N ALA A 293 -20.64 -7.62 13.82
CA ALA A 293 -22.00 -7.92 13.40
C ALA A 293 -22.41 -9.35 13.78
N VAL A 294 -21.55 -10.34 13.49
CA VAL A 294 -21.79 -11.74 13.87
C VAL A 294 -21.91 -11.89 15.38
N CYS A 295 -20.98 -11.32 16.15
CA CYS A 295 -21.03 -11.37 17.62
C CYS A 295 -22.33 -10.78 18.17
N SER A 296 -22.82 -9.68 17.58
CA SER A 296 -24.07 -9.04 18.01
C SER A 296 -25.30 -9.92 17.73
N LEU A 297 -25.33 -10.61 16.60
CA LEU A 297 -26.46 -11.46 16.17
C LEU A 297 -26.42 -12.88 16.73
N LEU A 298 -25.28 -13.33 17.28
CA LEU A 298 -25.12 -14.70 17.76
C LEU A 298 -26.01 -15.01 18.96
N GLN A 299 -26.77 -16.09 18.88
CA GLN A 299 -27.57 -16.62 19.99
C GLN A 299 -26.68 -17.30 21.04
N GLU A 300 -27.19 -17.53 22.26
CA GLU A 300 -26.40 -18.04 23.40
C GLU A 300 -25.69 -19.39 23.13
N GLU A 301 -26.24 -20.23 22.26
CA GLU A 301 -25.68 -21.54 21.87
C GLU A 301 -25.28 -21.63 20.39
N GLY A 302 -25.22 -20.51 19.67
CA GLY A 302 -24.96 -20.53 18.22
C GLY A 302 -23.49 -20.70 17.85
N ASP A 303 -23.15 -21.70 17.06
CA ASP A 303 -21.83 -21.81 16.42
C ASP A 303 -21.69 -20.86 15.22
N VAL A 304 -20.45 -20.52 14.85
CA VAL A 304 -20.15 -19.63 13.71
C VAL A 304 -19.34 -20.36 12.66
N LEU A 305 -19.80 -20.32 11.40
CA LEU A 305 -19.06 -20.82 10.25
C LEU A 305 -18.58 -19.65 9.37
N ILE A 306 -17.26 -19.55 9.16
CA ILE A 306 -16.64 -18.55 8.28
C ILE A 306 -16.24 -19.24 6.97
N VAL A 307 -16.74 -18.71 5.85
CA VAL A 307 -16.54 -19.24 4.50
C VAL A 307 -16.04 -18.15 3.57
N GLY A 308 -15.11 -18.48 2.67
CA GLY A 308 -14.54 -17.57 1.68
C GLY A 308 -13.08 -17.23 1.94
N CYS A 309 -12.65 -16.05 1.48
CA CYS A 309 -11.28 -15.56 1.63
C CYS A 309 -11.19 -14.59 2.81
N PHE A 310 -10.38 -14.92 3.81
CA PHE A 310 -10.18 -14.10 5.00
C PHE A 310 -8.77 -14.26 5.56
N SER A 311 -8.34 -13.28 6.35
CA SER A 311 -7.08 -13.36 7.08
C SER A 311 -7.25 -14.12 8.39
N GLY A 312 -6.15 -14.71 8.90
CA GLY A 312 -6.15 -15.27 10.26
C GLY A 312 -6.49 -14.26 11.33
N LEU A 313 -6.16 -12.98 11.13
CA LEU A 313 -6.54 -11.89 12.02
C LEU A 313 -8.07 -11.73 12.12
N THR A 314 -8.79 -11.80 10.99
CA THR A 314 -10.26 -11.68 10.97
C THR A 314 -10.93 -12.87 11.67
N VAL A 315 -10.38 -14.07 11.47
CA VAL A 315 -10.83 -15.28 12.16
C VAL A 315 -10.59 -15.17 13.66
N SER A 316 -9.39 -14.75 14.07
CA SER A 316 -9.03 -14.53 15.47
C SER A 316 -9.88 -13.44 16.11
N HIS A 317 -10.15 -12.35 15.40
CA HIS A 317 -11.02 -11.28 15.86
C HIS A 317 -12.43 -11.81 16.16
N THR A 318 -13.00 -12.57 15.22
CA THR A 318 -14.31 -13.23 15.39
C THR A 318 -14.32 -14.14 16.61
N ALA A 319 -13.33 -15.03 16.74
CA ALA A 319 -13.21 -15.95 17.88
C ALA A 319 -13.05 -15.22 19.22
N SER A 320 -12.31 -14.11 19.24
CA SER A 320 -12.09 -13.30 20.45
C SER A 320 -13.36 -12.60 20.94
N LEU A 321 -14.18 -12.10 20.01
CA LEU A 321 -15.45 -11.45 20.34
C LEU A 321 -16.47 -12.45 20.86
N ILE A 322 -16.58 -13.61 20.21
CA ILE A 322 -17.51 -14.67 20.61
C ILE A 322 -17.13 -15.22 21.99
N ALA A 323 -15.85 -15.54 22.21
CA ALA A 323 -15.41 -16.03 23.51
C ALA A 323 -15.65 -15.02 24.64
N ARG A 324 -15.49 -13.70 24.38
CA ARG A 324 -15.81 -12.66 25.35
C ARG A 324 -17.30 -12.61 25.68
N LYS A 325 -18.17 -12.69 24.68
CA LYS A 325 -19.63 -12.62 24.87
C LYS A 325 -20.15 -13.77 25.74
N HIS A 326 -19.57 -14.96 25.62
CA HIS A 326 -20.01 -16.17 26.32
C HIS A 326 -19.10 -16.57 27.50
N LYS A 327 -18.28 -15.64 28.00
CA LYS A 327 -17.32 -15.91 29.09
C LYS A 327 -17.98 -16.46 30.36
N ASP A 328 -19.23 -16.08 30.61
CA ASP A 328 -19.97 -16.42 31.82
C ASP A 328 -20.86 -17.68 31.68
N ASN A 329 -20.92 -18.30 30.47
CA ASN A 329 -21.77 -19.46 30.21
C ASN A 329 -20.92 -20.73 30.02
N CYS A 330 -20.80 -21.54 31.07
CA CYS A 330 -19.84 -22.66 31.12
C CYS A 330 -20.25 -23.94 30.39
N ASN A 331 -21.53 -24.06 29.97
CA ASN A 331 -22.06 -25.35 29.51
C ASN A 331 -21.96 -25.56 27.99
N ASN A 332 -21.80 -24.49 27.19
CA ASN A 332 -21.57 -24.58 25.75
C ASN A 332 -20.80 -23.33 25.26
N GLN A 333 -19.48 -23.47 25.04
CA GLN A 333 -18.71 -22.41 24.39
C GLN A 333 -18.96 -22.46 22.88
N PRO A 334 -19.41 -21.35 22.26
CA PRO A 334 -19.59 -21.32 20.82
C PRO A 334 -18.28 -21.54 20.09
N THR A 335 -18.32 -22.37 19.05
CA THR A 335 -17.15 -22.74 18.25
C THR A 335 -17.13 -21.95 16.94
N VAL A 336 -15.94 -21.44 16.59
CA VAL A 336 -15.71 -20.85 15.26
C VAL A 336 -15.15 -21.91 14.32
N TYR A 337 -15.95 -22.29 13.34
CA TYR A 337 -15.57 -23.15 12.24
C TYR A 337 -15.08 -22.33 11.06
N VAL A 338 -14.00 -22.79 10.44
CA VAL A 338 -13.37 -22.10 9.32
C VAL A 338 -13.27 -23.07 8.16
N CYS A 339 -13.93 -22.75 7.06
CA CYS A 339 -13.86 -23.52 5.82
C CYS A 339 -12.55 -23.19 5.10
N VAL A 340 -11.70 -24.20 4.92
CA VAL A 340 -10.39 -24.04 4.27
C VAL A 340 -10.25 -24.85 2.98
N SER A 341 -11.37 -25.29 2.39
CA SER A 341 -11.36 -26.18 1.20
C SER A 341 -10.57 -25.62 0.02
N ASP A 342 -10.66 -24.30 -0.19
CA ASP A 342 -10.07 -23.64 -1.35
C ASP A 342 -8.66 -23.10 -1.06
N HIS A 343 -8.13 -23.35 0.16
CA HIS A 343 -6.82 -22.88 0.58
C HIS A 343 -5.72 -23.90 0.21
N THR A 344 -4.63 -23.39 -0.37
CA THR A 344 -3.38 -24.14 -0.55
C THR A 344 -2.80 -24.60 0.80
N ASN A 345 -1.89 -25.59 0.80
CA ASN A 345 -1.22 -26.04 2.02
C ASN A 345 -0.52 -24.87 2.75
N ALA A 346 0.17 -24.00 2.01
CA ALA A 346 0.86 -22.83 2.57
C ALA A 346 -0.13 -21.86 3.23
N GLN A 347 -1.23 -21.52 2.55
CA GLN A 347 -2.27 -20.65 3.11
C GLN A 347 -2.92 -21.24 4.37
N ARG A 348 -3.09 -22.57 4.43
CA ARG A 348 -3.61 -23.25 5.62
C ARG A 348 -2.63 -23.18 6.79
N GLU A 349 -1.33 -23.30 6.50
CA GLU A 349 -0.28 -23.16 7.50
C GLU A 349 -0.18 -21.72 8.01
N ASP A 350 -0.16 -20.72 7.12
CA ASP A 350 -0.15 -19.30 7.47
C ASP A 350 -1.35 -18.92 8.34
N LEU A 351 -2.54 -19.39 7.96
CA LEU A 351 -3.76 -19.20 8.74
C LEU A 351 -3.60 -19.79 10.15
N GLN A 352 -3.06 -21.00 10.27
CA GLN A 352 -2.87 -21.63 11.57
C GLN A 352 -1.83 -20.90 12.41
N GLN A 353 -0.71 -20.49 11.83
CA GLN A 353 0.34 -19.76 12.52
C GLN A 353 -0.21 -18.43 13.05
N SER A 354 -0.94 -17.69 12.20
CA SER A 354 -1.60 -16.43 12.57
C SER A 354 -2.56 -16.63 13.75
N VAL A 355 -3.45 -17.62 13.70
CA VAL A 355 -4.42 -17.87 14.78
C VAL A 355 -3.73 -18.31 16.08
N THR A 356 -2.66 -19.11 15.98
CA THR A 356 -1.89 -19.57 17.14
C THR A 356 -1.17 -18.41 17.80
N ALA A 357 -0.56 -17.52 17.01
CA ALA A 357 0.10 -16.31 17.51
C ALA A 357 -0.88 -15.46 18.33
N MET A 358 -2.10 -15.28 17.81
CA MET A 358 -3.17 -14.51 18.47
C MET A 358 -3.66 -15.11 19.80
N GLY A 359 -3.29 -16.36 20.12
CA GLY A 359 -3.66 -17.04 21.37
C GLY A 359 -5.08 -17.62 21.36
N CYS A 360 -5.71 -17.74 20.19
CA CYS A 360 -7.07 -18.24 20.07
C CYS A 360 -7.15 -19.75 20.37
N LYS A 361 -8.02 -20.14 21.31
CA LYS A 361 -8.21 -21.54 21.72
C LYS A 361 -9.50 -22.19 21.19
N SER A 362 -10.45 -21.41 20.69
CA SER A 362 -11.82 -21.83 20.36
C SER A 362 -12.10 -22.05 18.86
N MET A 363 -11.06 -22.30 18.05
CA MET A 363 -11.21 -22.47 16.60
C MET A 363 -11.11 -23.95 16.19
N ARG A 364 -12.02 -24.40 15.33
CA ARG A 364 -11.93 -25.71 14.64
C ARG A 364 -11.89 -25.52 13.13
N ARG A 365 -11.00 -26.24 12.46
CA ARG A 365 -10.86 -26.19 11.00
C ARG A 365 -11.75 -27.25 10.36
N MET A 366 -12.40 -26.89 9.26
CA MET A 366 -13.14 -27.82 8.43
C MET A 366 -12.45 -27.95 7.07
N ASN A 367 -12.00 -29.18 6.78
CA ASN A 367 -11.33 -29.52 5.53
C ASN A 367 -12.32 -29.83 4.39
N GLU A 368 -13.62 -29.85 4.68
CA GLU A 368 -14.67 -30.17 3.73
C GLU A 368 -15.25 -28.91 3.08
N CYS A 369 -15.57 -29.01 1.79
CA CYS A 369 -16.26 -27.95 1.07
C CYS A 369 -17.69 -27.78 1.64
N CYS A 370 -18.12 -26.55 1.94
CA CYS A 370 -19.46 -26.27 2.49
C CYS A 370 -20.61 -26.82 1.62
N ILE A 371 -20.37 -26.99 0.32
CA ILE A 371 -21.34 -27.59 -0.62
C ILE A 371 -21.62 -29.06 -0.28
N CYS A 372 -20.66 -29.79 0.30
CA CYS A 372 -20.84 -31.18 0.72
C CYS A 372 -21.67 -31.28 2.02
N LEU A 373 -21.46 -30.38 2.97
CA LEU A 373 -22.14 -30.39 4.29
C LEU A 373 -23.61 -30.00 4.20
N LEU A 374 -23.97 -29.10 3.29
CA LEU A 374 -25.37 -28.73 3.04
C LEU A 374 -26.13 -29.84 2.30
N LYS A 375 -25.44 -30.67 1.50
CA LYS A 375 -26.04 -31.82 0.83
C LYS A 375 -26.28 -32.99 1.78
N ASP A 376 -25.40 -33.20 2.76
CA ASP A 376 -25.51 -34.31 3.72
C ASP A 376 -26.62 -34.11 4.76
N LYS A 377 -27.08 -32.87 4.98
CA LYS A 377 -28.25 -32.57 5.82
C LYS A 377 -29.57 -32.42 5.05
N GLY A 378 -29.56 -32.50 3.71
CA GLY A 378 -30.76 -32.47 2.87
C GLY A 378 -31.36 -33.85 2.56
N GLY A 379 -30.84 -34.92 3.17
CA GLY A 379 -31.22 -36.31 2.90
C GLY A 379 -31.81 -37.04 4.09
N ARG A 380 -32.64 -36.37 4.90
CA ARG A 380 -33.56 -36.97 5.87
C ARG A 380 -34.64 -35.94 6.20
N ASP A 381 -35.65 -35.87 5.35
CA ASP A 381 -37.07 -35.72 5.70
C ASP A 381 -37.92 -36.26 4.54
#